data_AF-A0AAW6BQS7-F1
#
_entry.id   AF-A0AAW6BQS7-F1
#
_cell.length_a   1.000
_cell.length_b   1.000
_cell.length_c   1.000
_cell.angle_alpha   90.00
_cell.angle_beta   90.00
_cell.angle_gamma   90.00
#
_symmetry.space_group_name_H-M   'P 1'
#
loop_
_entity.id
_entity.type
_entity.pdbx_description
1 polymer ?
#
loop_
_entity_poly.entity_id
_entity_poly.type
_entity_poly.pdbx_seq_one_letter_code
_entity_poly.pdbx_strand_id
1 'polypeptide(L)'
;MGYSPRHVQRMLKLANLAPSILDLLAKDEITTEHCHALALENDQERQLQVLETARQQGYNGRISAYDIRSLITASEVLIRNSGKFKFVGAGAFTDGEIRCDLFSESENDGYVDAVLLDSRVMSKLEQLAIEIEQAEGWSWSLARMARVKRWGEDGQKYVFLPEPAPEYTPDEQIRRDKLMASLDALDSFCDEAEVLEMQINDIEQIVINRAWTDEQKKHAGIVVSYHDGCLCVQRGVLLKDDEVQDKDNADEQGNIPANVITPPKNAVDDINLPLLKAMSSERTLAVQAALA
;
A
#
# COMPACT_ATOMS: atom_id res chain seq x y z
N MET A 1 -33.10 -6.69 29.82
CA MET A 1 -32.47 -5.41 29.39
C MET A 1 -31.39 -5.75 28.37
N GLY A 2 -31.74 -5.82 27.08
CA GLY A 2 -30.82 -6.22 26.01
C GLY A 2 -30.13 -5.02 25.40
N TYR A 3 -29.13 -4.45 26.11
CA TYR A 3 -28.28 -3.43 25.51
C TYR A 3 -27.25 -4.09 24.58
N SER A 4 -26.97 -3.47 23.44
CA SER A 4 -25.93 -3.98 22.54
C SER A 4 -24.55 -3.87 23.21
N PRO A 5 -23.60 -4.79 22.91
CA PRO A 5 -22.24 -4.71 23.44
C PRO A 5 -21.57 -3.34 23.18
N ARG A 6 -21.81 -2.75 21.99
CA ARG A 6 -21.32 -1.41 21.62
C ARG A 6 -21.90 -0.31 22.51
N HIS A 7 -23.16 -0.41 22.90
CA HIS A 7 -23.77 0.55 23.83
C HIS A 7 -23.08 0.49 25.21
N VAL A 8 -22.82 -0.71 25.72
CA VAL A 8 -22.10 -0.90 26.99
C VAL A 8 -20.67 -0.35 26.92
N GLN A 9 -19.96 -0.63 25.82
CA GLN A 9 -18.60 -0.11 25.59
C GLN A 9 -18.56 1.42 25.51
N ARG A 10 -19.53 2.06 24.84
CA ARG A 10 -19.66 3.53 24.80
C ARG A 10 -19.81 4.10 26.21
N MET A 11 -20.67 3.52 27.05
CA MET A 11 -20.86 3.99 28.42
C MET A 11 -19.60 3.81 29.27
N LEU A 12 -18.91 2.67 29.17
CA LEU A 12 -17.63 2.44 29.85
C LEU A 12 -16.56 3.45 29.41
N LYS A 13 -16.51 3.79 28.12
CA LYS A 13 -15.59 4.80 27.61
C LYS A 13 -15.84 6.19 28.17
N LEU A 14 -17.10 6.63 28.26
CA LEU A 14 -17.43 7.93 28.85
C LEU A 14 -17.15 7.96 30.35
N ALA A 15 -17.37 6.84 31.05
CA ALA A 15 -17.05 6.72 32.47
C ALA A 15 -15.55 6.83 32.76
N ASN A 16 -14.69 6.55 31.77
CA ASN A 16 -13.23 6.62 31.91
C ASN A 16 -12.63 8.00 31.54
N LEU A 17 -13.46 8.98 31.18
CA LEU A 17 -13.01 10.36 30.96
C LEU A 17 -12.40 10.97 32.23
N ALA A 18 -11.48 11.92 32.07
CA ALA A 18 -10.90 12.64 33.20
C ALA A 18 -12.02 13.26 34.07
N PRO A 19 -11.97 13.12 35.41
CA PRO A 19 -13.02 13.66 36.29
C PRO A 19 -13.32 15.14 36.07
N SER A 20 -12.28 15.94 35.79
CA SER A 20 -12.41 17.36 35.46
C SER A 20 -13.17 17.63 34.16
N ILE A 21 -13.12 16.74 33.16
CA ILE A 21 -13.92 16.84 31.94
C ILE A 21 -15.40 16.58 32.27
N LEU A 22 -15.69 15.60 33.12
CA LEU A 22 -17.04 15.32 33.58
C LEU A 22 -17.63 16.49 34.39
N ASP A 23 -16.81 17.15 35.22
CA ASP A 23 -17.20 18.36 35.93
C ASP A 23 -17.52 19.52 34.98
N LEU A 24 -16.76 19.68 33.90
CA LEU A 24 -17.04 20.68 32.87
C LEU A 24 -18.33 20.39 32.12
N LEU A 25 -18.63 19.11 31.84
CA LEU A 25 -19.89 18.68 31.24
C LEU A 25 -21.06 18.98 32.20
N ALA A 26 -20.90 18.70 33.49
CA ALA A 26 -21.93 18.97 34.51
C ALA A 26 -22.22 20.47 34.71
N LYS A 27 -21.28 21.35 34.32
CA LYS A 27 -21.42 22.81 34.34
C LYS A 27 -21.91 23.40 33.00
N ASP A 28 -22.25 22.56 32.03
CA ASP A 28 -22.62 22.96 30.66
C ASP A 28 -21.53 23.79 29.94
N GLU A 29 -20.25 23.66 30.34
CA GLU A 29 -19.13 24.33 29.68
C GLU A 29 -18.64 23.60 28.42
N ILE A 30 -18.95 22.30 28.33
CA ILE A 30 -18.71 21.45 27.16
C ILE A 30 -19.97 20.64 26.85
N THR A 31 -20.08 20.13 25.63
CA THR A 31 -21.21 19.30 25.19
C THR A 31 -20.86 17.82 25.25
N THR A 32 -21.89 16.97 25.18
CA THR A 32 -21.73 15.52 25.04
C THR A 32 -20.90 15.14 23.81
N GLU A 33 -20.99 15.90 22.72
CA GLU A 33 -20.17 15.70 21.52
C GLU A 33 -18.67 15.91 21.78
N HIS A 34 -18.29 16.87 22.62
CA HIS A 34 -16.90 17.05 23.04
C HIS A 34 -16.41 15.85 23.84
N CYS A 35 -17.24 15.33 24.75
CA CYS A 35 -16.92 14.13 25.53
C CYS A 35 -16.78 12.89 24.64
N HIS A 36 -17.63 12.74 23.61
CA HIS A 36 -17.51 11.66 22.62
C HIS A 36 -16.17 11.75 21.86
N ALA A 37 -15.75 12.96 21.47
CA ALA A 37 -14.46 13.15 20.81
C ALA A 37 -13.28 12.86 21.76
N LEU A 38 -13.32 13.33 23.00
CA LEU A 38 -12.27 13.09 24.00
C LEU A 38 -12.15 11.61 24.39
N ALA A 39 -13.24 10.85 24.32
CA ALA A 39 -13.24 9.41 24.62
C ALA A 39 -12.43 8.56 23.61
N LEU A 40 -12.00 9.16 22.49
CA LEU A 40 -11.00 8.56 21.61
C LEU A 40 -9.66 8.40 22.33
N GLU A 41 -9.28 9.34 23.19
CA GLU A 41 -8.05 9.30 23.97
C GLU A 41 -8.25 8.52 25.27
N ASN A 42 -7.30 7.65 25.60
CA ASN A 42 -7.36 6.82 26.80
C ASN A 42 -6.66 7.47 27.99
N ASP A 43 -5.65 8.30 27.71
CA ASP A 43 -4.88 9.03 28.72
C ASP A 43 -5.63 10.29 29.18
N GLN A 44 -5.96 10.35 30.47
CA GLN A 44 -6.71 11.45 31.06
C GLN A 44 -5.94 12.78 31.08
N GLU A 45 -4.61 12.76 31.20
CA GLU A 45 -3.79 13.96 31.12
C GLU A 45 -3.77 14.50 29.68
N ARG A 46 -3.61 13.60 28.69
CA ARG A 46 -3.65 13.98 27.28
C ARG A 46 -5.03 14.49 26.87
N GLN A 47 -6.12 13.92 27.38
CA GLN A 47 -7.48 14.45 27.17
C GLN A 47 -7.58 15.92 27.59
N LEU A 48 -7.03 16.28 28.76
CA LEU A 48 -7.04 17.67 29.24
C LEU A 48 -6.18 18.59 28.38
N GLN A 49 -4.98 18.15 28.01
CA GLN A 49 -4.09 18.92 27.13
C GLN A 49 -4.74 19.20 25.76
N VAL A 50 -5.38 18.19 25.17
CA VAL A 50 -6.11 18.34 23.91
C VAL A 50 -7.28 19.31 24.06
N LEU A 51 -8.06 19.19 25.13
CA LEU A 51 -9.21 20.06 25.40
C LEU A 51 -8.77 21.53 25.55
N GLU A 52 -7.69 21.77 26.31
CA GLU A 52 -7.11 23.10 26.46
C GLU A 52 -6.59 23.65 25.13
N THR A 53 -5.89 22.82 24.36
CA THR A 53 -5.36 23.19 23.04
C THR A 53 -6.50 23.54 22.08
N ALA A 54 -7.56 22.73 22.02
CA ALA A 54 -8.75 23.00 21.22
C ALA A 54 -9.43 24.31 21.64
N ARG A 55 -9.51 24.60 22.94
CA ARG A 55 -10.05 25.86 23.47
C ARG A 55 -9.20 27.07 23.07
N GLN A 56 -7.88 26.92 23.03
CA GLN A 56 -6.95 27.98 22.59
C GLN A 56 -7.00 28.23 21.08
N GLN A 57 -7.13 27.17 20.28
CA GLN A 57 -7.21 27.26 18.81
C GLN A 57 -8.60 27.71 18.33
N GLY A 58 -9.64 27.47 19.11
CA GLY A 58 -11.02 27.82 18.81
C GLY A 58 -11.29 29.33 18.75
N TYR A 59 -11.98 29.76 17.70
CA TYR A 59 -12.38 31.17 17.55
C TYR A 59 -13.33 31.59 18.69
N ASN A 60 -13.02 32.70 19.37
CA ASN A 60 -13.73 33.19 20.56
C ASN A 60 -13.82 32.16 21.71
N GLY A 61 -12.85 31.26 21.84
CA GLY A 61 -12.84 30.23 22.88
C GLY A 61 -13.89 29.14 22.69
N ARG A 62 -14.51 29.05 21.50
CA ARG A 62 -15.45 27.98 21.15
C ARG A 62 -14.68 26.71 20.81
N ILE A 63 -14.93 25.65 21.57
CA ILE A 63 -14.40 24.33 21.32
C ILE A 63 -15.24 23.65 20.23
N SER A 64 -14.58 22.99 19.28
CA SER A 64 -15.22 22.14 18.28
C SER A 64 -14.86 20.68 18.53
N ALA A 65 -15.84 19.78 18.46
CA ALA A 65 -15.60 18.34 18.53
C ALA A 65 -14.68 17.85 17.40
N TYR A 66 -14.73 18.50 16.23
CA TYR A 66 -13.85 18.20 15.10
C TYR A 66 -12.38 18.49 15.44
N ASP A 67 -12.10 19.65 16.03
CA ASP A 67 -10.73 20.06 16.38
C ASP A 67 -10.13 19.13 17.44
N ILE A 68 -10.94 18.73 18.44
CA ILE A 68 -10.53 17.72 19.42
C ILE A 68 -10.14 16.41 18.74
N ARG A 69 -10.99 15.89 17.83
CA ARG A 69 -10.68 14.65 17.10
C ARG A 69 -9.39 14.80 16.31
N SER A 70 -9.25 15.90 15.57
CA SER A 70 -8.07 16.19 14.77
C SER A 70 -6.78 16.29 15.59
N LEU A 71 -6.84 16.82 16.81
CA LEU A 71 -5.69 16.91 17.71
C LEU A 71 -5.30 15.55 18.29
N ILE A 72 -6.28 14.69 18.61
CA ILE A 72 -6.03 13.32 19.11
C ILE A 72 -5.39 12.47 18.01
N THR A 73 -5.94 12.55 16.80
CA THR A 73 -5.55 11.71 15.66
C THR A 73 -4.51 12.36 14.76
N ALA A 74 -3.84 13.43 15.20
CA ALA A 74 -2.88 14.19 14.39
C ALA A 74 -1.71 13.35 13.85
N SER A 75 -1.27 12.34 14.60
CA SER A 75 -0.23 11.38 14.19
C SER A 75 -0.80 10.07 13.65
N GLU A 76 -2.12 9.96 13.53
CA GLU A 76 -2.82 8.74 13.14
C GLU A 76 -3.46 8.89 11.76
N VAL A 77 -3.61 7.77 11.07
CA VAL A 77 -4.21 7.69 9.75
C VAL A 77 -5.55 6.98 9.85
N LEU A 78 -6.57 7.57 9.25
CA LEU A 78 -7.88 6.95 9.16
C LEU A 78 -7.83 5.72 8.24
N ILE A 79 -8.27 4.57 8.76
CA ILE A 79 -8.15 3.27 8.09
C ILE A 79 -8.99 3.20 6.82
N ARG A 80 -10.23 3.71 6.83
CA ARG A 80 -11.21 3.56 5.74
C ARG A 80 -10.68 4.01 4.37
N ASN A 81 -9.90 5.09 4.35
CA ASN A 81 -9.39 5.72 3.13
C ASN A 81 -7.87 5.51 2.95
N SER A 82 -7.24 4.70 3.79
CA SER A 82 -5.81 4.45 3.73
C SER A 82 -5.49 3.30 2.77
N GLY A 83 -4.91 3.64 1.61
CA GLY A 83 -4.37 2.63 0.69
C GLY A 83 -3.29 1.78 1.34
N LYS A 84 -2.43 2.38 2.18
CA LYS A 84 -1.38 1.68 2.92
C LYS A 84 -1.96 0.63 3.87
N PHE A 85 -3.04 0.96 4.59
CA PHE A 85 -3.69 0.01 5.48
C PHE A 85 -4.31 -1.16 4.70
N LYS A 86 -4.98 -0.87 3.58
CA LYS A 86 -5.52 -1.92 2.69
C LYS A 86 -4.41 -2.80 2.12
N PHE A 87 -3.29 -2.21 1.73
CA PHE A 87 -2.13 -2.92 1.20
C PHE A 87 -1.54 -3.88 2.23
N VAL A 88 -1.34 -3.43 3.48
CA VAL A 88 -0.82 -4.28 4.55
C VAL A 88 -1.85 -5.34 4.97
N GLY A 89 -3.10 -4.92 5.14
CA GLY A 89 -4.21 -5.73 5.64
C GLY A 89 -4.39 -5.60 7.16
N ALA A 90 -5.63 -5.76 7.63
CA ALA A 90 -5.95 -5.64 9.06
C ALA A 90 -5.23 -6.68 9.94
N GLY A 91 -4.94 -7.87 9.39
CA GLY A 91 -4.25 -8.94 10.12
C GLY A 91 -2.80 -8.66 10.49
N ALA A 92 -2.20 -7.56 10.01
CA ALA A 92 -0.86 -7.13 10.43
C ALA A 92 -0.86 -6.29 11.72
N PHE A 93 -2.04 -6.01 12.28
CA PHE A 93 -2.23 -5.22 13.48
C PHE A 93 -2.91 -6.06 14.56
N THR A 94 -2.48 -5.83 15.79
CA THR A 94 -3.03 -6.47 17.00
C THR A 94 -4.16 -5.63 17.60
N ASP A 95 -4.98 -6.27 18.43
CA ASP A 95 -6.02 -5.59 19.20
C ASP A 95 -5.38 -4.55 20.14
N GLY A 96 -5.60 -3.26 19.83
CA GLY A 96 -5.03 -2.13 20.57
C GLY A 96 -4.10 -1.22 19.76
N GLU A 97 -3.56 -1.70 18.64
CA GLU A 97 -2.83 -0.86 17.66
C GLU A 97 -3.80 -0.07 16.77
N ILE A 98 -5.05 -0.54 16.67
CA ILE A 98 -6.15 0.15 16.01
C ILE A 98 -7.02 0.85 17.06
N ARG A 99 -7.08 2.18 16.98
CA ARG A 99 -7.99 2.99 17.79
C ARG A 99 -9.35 3.04 17.11
N CYS A 100 -10.33 2.34 17.67
CA CYS A 100 -11.71 2.38 17.17
C CYS A 100 -12.45 3.63 17.67
N ASP A 101 -13.06 4.39 16.76
CA ASP A 101 -14.02 5.43 17.15
C ASP A 101 -15.37 4.80 17.44
N LEU A 102 -15.62 4.51 18.72
CA LEU A 102 -16.88 3.91 19.15
C LEU A 102 -18.09 4.82 18.93
N PHE A 103 -17.90 6.15 18.85
CA PHE A 103 -18.97 7.15 18.72
C PHE A 103 -19.25 7.55 17.27
N SER A 104 -18.41 7.13 16.33
CA SER A 104 -18.71 7.25 14.89
C SER A 104 -19.98 6.47 14.50
N GLU A 105 -20.67 6.95 13.47
CA GLU A 105 -21.83 6.25 12.90
C GLU A 105 -21.42 5.03 12.07
N SER A 106 -20.19 5.02 11.56
CA SER A 106 -19.65 3.93 10.75
C SER A 106 -19.08 2.82 11.64
N GLU A 107 -19.34 1.55 11.33
CA GLU A 107 -18.83 0.42 12.14
C GLU A 107 -17.31 0.18 11.98
N ASN A 108 -16.69 0.70 10.91
CA ASN A 108 -15.27 0.54 10.59
C ASN A 108 -14.46 1.84 10.67
N ASP A 109 -14.89 2.81 11.48
CA ASP A 109 -14.14 4.04 11.70
C ASP A 109 -13.05 3.79 12.76
N GLY A 110 -11.81 3.73 12.30
CA GLY A 110 -10.65 3.47 13.14
C GLY A 110 -9.41 4.18 12.64
N TYR A 111 -8.49 4.41 13.56
CA TYR A 111 -7.25 5.11 13.34
C TYR A 111 -6.08 4.20 13.70
N VAL A 112 -4.99 4.32 12.96
CA VAL A 112 -3.73 3.63 13.23
C VAL A 112 -2.61 4.65 13.25
N ASP A 113 -1.62 4.48 14.12
CA ASP A 113 -0.45 5.33 14.12
C ASP A 113 0.27 5.31 12.75
N ALA A 114 0.62 6.50 12.25
CA ALA A 114 1.20 6.64 10.91
C ALA A 114 2.57 5.97 10.79
N VAL A 115 3.40 6.06 11.83
CA VAL A 115 4.75 5.47 11.85
C VAL A 115 4.66 3.95 11.93
N LEU A 116 3.74 3.44 12.77
CA LEU A 116 3.46 2.01 12.82
C LEU A 116 2.99 1.50 11.46
N LEU A 117 2.05 2.19 10.81
CA LEU A 117 1.55 1.81 9.49
C LEU A 117 2.68 1.77 8.46
N ASP A 118 3.54 2.79 8.42
CA ASP A 118 4.69 2.82 7.52
C ASP A 118 5.69 1.70 7.80
N SER A 119 5.91 1.35 9.07
CA SER A 119 6.76 0.19 9.42
C SER A 119 6.18 -1.13 8.88
N ARG A 120 4.85 -1.34 8.98
CA ARG A 120 4.19 -2.55 8.46
C ARG A 120 4.20 -2.61 6.95
N VAL A 121 4.02 -1.48 6.28
CA VAL A 121 4.19 -1.38 4.81
C VAL A 121 5.61 -1.77 4.43
N MET A 122 6.62 -1.23 5.12
CA MET A 122 8.03 -1.55 4.84
C MET A 122 8.31 -3.05 5.01
N SER A 123 7.92 -3.64 6.13
CA SER A 123 8.13 -5.08 6.36
C SER A 123 7.44 -5.95 5.32
N LYS A 124 6.24 -5.57 4.87
CA LYS A 124 5.55 -6.28 3.79
C LYS A 124 6.27 -6.14 2.45
N LEU A 125 6.80 -4.95 2.14
CA LEU A 125 7.60 -4.74 0.92
C LEU A 125 8.89 -5.56 0.95
N GLU A 126 9.57 -5.64 2.10
CA GLU A 126 10.78 -6.46 2.30
C GLU A 126 10.52 -7.94 2.05
N GLN A 127 9.42 -8.47 2.60
CA GLN A 127 9.01 -9.86 2.35
C GLN A 127 8.75 -10.10 0.86
N LEU A 128 7.96 -9.24 0.21
CA LEU A 128 7.67 -9.35 -1.22
C LEU A 128 8.93 -9.24 -2.08
N ALA A 129 9.87 -8.36 -1.71
CA ALA A 129 11.15 -8.22 -2.40
C ALA A 129 11.94 -9.53 -2.36
N ILE A 130 12.08 -10.15 -1.19
CA ILE A 130 12.80 -11.42 -1.04
C ILE A 130 12.06 -12.56 -1.77
N GLU A 131 10.74 -12.61 -1.70
CA GLU A 131 9.93 -13.63 -2.40
C GLU A 131 10.11 -13.55 -3.92
N ILE A 132 10.04 -12.34 -4.49
CA ILE A 132 10.24 -12.13 -5.93
C ILE A 132 11.69 -12.42 -6.33
N GLU A 133 12.67 -12.05 -5.51
CA GLU A 133 14.08 -12.35 -5.74
C GLU A 133 14.30 -13.85 -5.89
N GLN A 134 13.79 -14.63 -4.94
CA GLN A 134 13.94 -16.09 -4.91
C GLN A 134 13.15 -16.79 -6.03
N ALA A 135 11.94 -16.31 -6.32
CA ALA A 135 11.09 -16.88 -7.36
C ALA A 135 11.64 -16.63 -8.77
N GLU A 136 12.19 -15.45 -9.01
CA GLU A 136 12.66 -15.03 -10.33
C GLU A 136 14.17 -15.24 -10.56
N GLY A 137 14.96 -15.41 -9.49
CA GLY A 137 16.39 -15.72 -9.53
C GLY A 137 17.31 -14.49 -9.58
N TRP A 138 16.90 -13.36 -9.00
CA TRP A 138 17.70 -12.13 -9.00
C TRP A 138 18.84 -12.17 -7.98
N SER A 139 19.90 -11.40 -8.25
CA SER A 139 21.10 -11.38 -7.39
C SER A 139 20.91 -10.66 -6.06
N TRP A 140 20.00 -9.69 -6.01
CA TRP A 140 19.64 -8.96 -4.80
C TRP A 140 18.25 -8.34 -4.95
N SER A 141 17.65 -7.99 -3.81
CA SER A 141 16.42 -7.23 -3.75
C SER A 141 16.53 -6.07 -2.76
N LEU A 142 15.75 -5.02 -3.01
CA LEU A 142 15.63 -3.86 -2.14
C LEU A 142 14.16 -3.47 -2.01
N ALA A 143 13.69 -3.33 -0.78
CA ALA A 143 12.41 -2.70 -0.48
C ALA A 143 12.62 -1.23 -0.10
N ARG A 144 11.72 -0.34 -0.53
CA ARG A 144 11.74 1.08 -0.14
C ARG A 144 10.38 1.76 -0.36
N MET A 145 10.16 2.87 0.34
CA MET A 145 8.89 3.63 0.25
C MET A 145 8.66 4.36 -1.07
N ALA A 146 9.71 4.66 -1.82
CA ALA A 146 9.61 5.40 -3.07
C ALA A 146 10.25 4.63 -4.21
N ARG A 147 9.70 4.70 -5.42
CA ARG A 147 10.36 4.17 -6.62
C ARG A 147 11.77 4.73 -6.79
N VAL A 148 12.66 3.93 -7.37
CA VAL A 148 13.97 4.40 -7.82
C VAL A 148 13.77 5.27 -9.05
N LYS A 149 14.31 6.49 -8.98
CA LYS A 149 14.30 7.45 -10.09
C LYS A 149 15.52 7.27 -10.97
N ARG A 150 15.39 7.59 -12.26
CA ARG A 150 16.52 7.54 -13.22
C ARG A 150 17.46 8.76 -13.11
N TRP A 151 17.18 9.68 -12.18
CA TRP A 151 17.86 10.96 -12.00
C TRP A 151 18.03 11.29 -10.52
N GLY A 152 18.80 12.34 -10.23
CA GLY A 152 19.14 12.74 -8.86
C GLY A 152 20.06 11.71 -8.18
N GLU A 153 19.96 11.60 -6.85
CA GLU A 153 20.76 10.66 -6.07
C GLU A 153 20.56 9.20 -6.51
N ASP A 154 19.31 8.82 -6.84
CA ASP A 154 19.01 7.48 -7.34
C ASP A 154 19.71 7.23 -8.70
N GLY A 155 19.75 8.22 -9.60
CA GLY A 155 20.46 8.10 -10.88
C GLY A 155 21.98 8.00 -10.74
N GLN A 156 22.55 8.41 -9.60
CA GLN A 156 23.97 8.24 -9.28
C GLN A 156 24.28 6.86 -8.69
N LYS A 157 23.30 6.20 -8.06
CA LYS A 157 23.47 4.91 -7.38
C LYS A 157 22.98 3.73 -8.21
N TYR A 158 22.01 3.95 -9.09
CA TYR A 158 21.32 2.87 -9.82
C TYR A 158 21.37 3.09 -11.33
N VAL A 159 21.51 1.98 -12.08
CA VAL A 159 21.33 1.92 -13.54
C VAL A 159 20.23 0.91 -13.84
N PHE A 160 19.32 1.25 -14.75
CA PHE A 160 18.33 0.30 -15.24
C PHE A 160 18.82 -0.34 -16.53
N LEU A 161 18.88 -1.67 -16.54
CA LEU A 161 19.05 -2.42 -17.77
C LEU A 161 17.86 -2.14 -18.72
N PRO A 162 18.10 -2.11 -20.05
CA PRO A 162 17.01 -2.10 -21.02
C PRO A 162 16.12 -3.31 -20.79
N GLU A 163 14.81 -3.07 -20.74
CA GLU A 163 13.83 -4.13 -20.61
C GLU A 163 13.90 -5.03 -21.86
N PRO A 164 13.98 -6.37 -21.69
CA PRO A 164 14.06 -7.28 -22.81
C PRO A 164 12.77 -7.22 -23.64
N ALA A 165 12.90 -7.48 -24.94
CA ALA A 165 11.73 -7.59 -25.80
C ALA A 165 10.86 -8.77 -25.34
N PRO A 166 9.54 -8.59 -25.20
CA PRO A 166 8.66 -9.66 -24.74
C PRO A 166 8.62 -10.81 -25.75
N GLU A 167 8.86 -12.04 -25.29
CA GLU A 167 8.81 -13.26 -26.08
C GLU A 167 7.50 -14.03 -25.84
N TYR A 168 6.46 -13.70 -26.61
CA TYR A 168 5.17 -14.37 -26.51
C TYR A 168 5.21 -15.75 -27.15
N THR A 169 4.61 -16.74 -26.48
CA THR A 169 4.20 -17.97 -27.15
C THR A 169 2.99 -17.70 -28.07
N PRO A 170 2.73 -18.54 -29.09
CA PRO A 170 1.56 -18.37 -29.96
C PRO A 170 0.24 -18.29 -29.19
N ASP A 171 0.07 -19.10 -28.15
CA ASP A 171 -1.13 -19.12 -27.31
C ASP A 171 -1.27 -17.85 -26.45
N GLU A 172 -0.18 -17.36 -25.87
CA GLU A 172 -0.15 -16.10 -25.10
C GLU A 172 -0.47 -14.91 -26.01
N GLN A 173 0.07 -14.90 -27.23
CA GLN A 173 -0.19 -13.86 -28.21
C GLN A 173 -1.66 -13.86 -28.65
N ILE A 174 -2.21 -15.03 -28.99
CA ILE A 174 -3.64 -15.17 -29.33
C ILE A 174 -4.53 -14.72 -28.15
N ARG A 175 -4.16 -15.06 -26.91
CA ARG A 175 -4.92 -14.65 -25.73
C ARG A 175 -4.86 -13.14 -25.53
N ARG A 176 -3.67 -12.54 -25.62
CA ARG A 176 -3.48 -11.09 -25.52
C ARG A 176 -4.26 -10.35 -26.61
N ASP A 177 -4.15 -10.79 -27.86
CA ASP A 177 -4.85 -10.18 -29.00
C ASP A 177 -6.37 -10.26 -28.85
N LYS A 178 -6.91 -11.36 -28.31
CA LYS A 178 -8.34 -11.46 -27.97
C LYS A 178 -8.74 -10.47 -26.90
N LEU A 179 -7.96 -10.35 -25.83
CA LEU A 179 -8.25 -9.41 -24.74
C LEU A 179 -8.17 -7.96 -25.21
N MET A 180 -7.17 -7.62 -26.03
CA MET A 180 -7.05 -6.29 -26.66
C MET A 180 -8.24 -5.99 -27.57
N ALA A 181 -8.65 -6.95 -28.41
CA ALA A 181 -9.82 -6.76 -29.29
C ALA A 181 -11.12 -6.60 -28.49
N SER A 182 -11.26 -7.31 -27.35
CA SER A 182 -12.39 -7.12 -26.43
C SER A 182 -12.36 -5.74 -25.77
N LEU A 183 -11.17 -5.25 -25.39
CA LEU A 183 -11.00 -3.91 -24.84
C LEU A 183 -11.32 -2.81 -25.88
N ASP A 184 -10.82 -2.95 -27.10
CA ASP A 184 -11.07 -2.02 -28.21
C ASP A 184 -12.55 -1.96 -28.62
N ALA A 185 -13.31 -3.05 -28.39
CA ALA A 185 -14.75 -3.10 -28.66
C ALA A 185 -15.59 -2.37 -27.58
N LEU A 186 -14.99 -2.03 -26.42
CA LEU A 186 -15.64 -1.26 -25.38
C LEU A 186 -15.51 0.24 -25.68
N ASP A 187 -16.64 0.88 -25.95
CA ASP A 187 -16.71 2.33 -26.23
C ASP A 187 -16.64 3.21 -24.94
N SER A 188 -16.31 2.63 -23.77
CA SER A 188 -16.28 3.34 -22.48
C SER A 188 -15.23 2.80 -21.53
N PHE A 189 -14.67 3.69 -20.70
CA PHE A 189 -14.01 3.32 -19.44
C PHE A 189 -15.08 2.79 -18.48
N CYS A 190 -15.31 1.48 -18.52
CA CYS A 190 -16.17 0.75 -17.60
C CYS A 190 -15.33 -0.22 -16.77
N ASP A 191 -15.92 -0.75 -15.69
CA ASP A 191 -15.26 -1.74 -14.82
C ASP A 191 -14.75 -2.95 -15.61
N GLU A 192 -15.43 -3.33 -16.70
CA GLU A 192 -15.01 -4.41 -17.59
C GLU A 192 -13.71 -4.07 -18.35
N ALA A 193 -13.56 -2.82 -18.80
CA ALA A 193 -12.33 -2.35 -19.45
C ALA A 193 -11.14 -2.42 -18.48
N GLU A 194 -11.31 -1.99 -17.23
CA GLU A 194 -10.26 -2.05 -16.21
C GLU A 194 -9.80 -3.49 -15.93
N VAL A 195 -10.74 -4.44 -15.88
CA VAL A 195 -10.41 -5.86 -15.69
C VAL A 195 -9.65 -6.42 -16.88
N LEU A 196 -10.03 -6.06 -18.11
CA LEU A 196 -9.33 -6.49 -19.32
C LEU A 196 -7.90 -5.91 -19.39
N GLU A 197 -7.73 -4.62 -19.09
CA GLU A 197 -6.41 -3.98 -19.02
C GLU A 197 -5.50 -4.66 -18.00
N MET A 198 -6.03 -4.99 -16.81
CA MET A 198 -5.29 -5.72 -15.79
C MET A 198 -4.83 -7.11 -16.29
N GLN A 199 -5.72 -7.86 -16.94
CA GLN A 199 -5.37 -9.18 -17.49
C GLN A 199 -4.33 -9.09 -18.63
N ILE A 200 -4.40 -8.06 -19.46
CA ILE A 200 -3.39 -7.80 -20.49
C ILE A 200 -2.05 -7.52 -19.82
N ASN A 201 -2.01 -6.59 -18.86
CA ASN A 201 -0.79 -6.25 -18.15
C ASN A 201 -0.18 -7.47 -17.43
N ASP A 202 -0.99 -8.33 -16.82
CA ASP A 202 -0.49 -9.56 -16.18
C ASP A 202 0.22 -10.48 -17.18
N ILE A 203 -0.35 -10.67 -18.37
CA ILE A 203 0.28 -11.46 -19.44
C ILE A 203 1.60 -10.81 -19.87
N GLU A 204 1.58 -9.50 -20.13
CA GLU A 204 2.77 -8.76 -20.57
C GLU A 204 3.90 -8.85 -19.54
N GLN A 205 3.60 -8.65 -18.25
CA GLN A 205 4.57 -8.74 -17.17
C GLN A 205 5.17 -10.14 -17.04
N ILE A 206 4.37 -11.21 -17.19
CA ILE A 206 4.87 -12.59 -17.17
C ILE A 206 5.84 -12.83 -18.35
N VAL A 207 5.49 -12.33 -19.53
CA VAL A 207 6.28 -12.51 -20.75
C VAL A 207 7.59 -11.74 -20.68
N ILE A 208 7.54 -10.47 -20.24
CA ILE A 208 8.73 -9.65 -19.99
C ILE A 208 9.64 -10.33 -18.96
N ASN A 209 9.07 -10.83 -17.86
CA ASN A 209 9.81 -11.51 -16.80
C ASN A 209 10.55 -12.76 -17.31
N ARG A 210 9.91 -13.53 -18.21
CA ARG A 210 10.51 -14.70 -18.86
C ARG A 210 11.68 -14.33 -19.78
N ALA A 211 11.63 -13.16 -20.42
CA ALA A 211 12.64 -12.71 -21.36
C ALA A 211 13.95 -12.24 -20.69
N TRP A 212 13.98 -12.07 -19.36
CA TRP A 212 15.21 -11.77 -18.63
C TRP A 212 16.13 -13.00 -18.55
N THR A 213 17.36 -12.83 -19.03
CA THR A 213 18.37 -13.90 -19.03
C THR A 213 18.96 -14.13 -17.63
N ASP A 214 19.38 -15.35 -17.33
CA ASP A 214 20.04 -15.68 -16.08
C ASP A 214 21.34 -14.87 -15.85
N GLU A 215 22.02 -14.49 -16.93
CA GLU A 215 23.23 -13.66 -16.85
C GLU A 215 22.93 -12.22 -16.42
N GLN A 216 21.83 -11.64 -16.91
CA GLN A 216 21.35 -10.33 -16.45
C GLN A 216 20.90 -10.40 -14.98
N LYS A 217 20.15 -11.44 -14.61
CA LYS A 217 19.64 -11.61 -13.24
C LYS A 217 20.75 -11.83 -12.20
N LYS A 218 21.90 -12.39 -12.59
CA LYS A 218 23.08 -12.56 -11.72
C LYS A 218 23.77 -11.26 -11.30
N HIS A 219 23.58 -10.17 -12.04
CA HIS A 219 24.25 -8.89 -11.76
C HIS A 219 23.25 -7.78 -11.41
N ALA A 220 22.02 -7.89 -11.89
CA ALA A 220 20.93 -6.99 -11.57
C ALA A 220 20.08 -7.52 -10.42
N GLY A 221 19.40 -6.61 -9.76
CA GLY A 221 18.43 -6.89 -8.73
C GLY A 221 17.07 -6.28 -9.03
N ILE A 222 16.21 -6.40 -8.03
CA ILE A 222 14.85 -5.86 -8.07
C ILE A 222 14.67 -4.83 -6.96
N VAL A 223 13.87 -3.81 -7.26
CA VAL A 223 13.46 -2.83 -6.28
C VAL A 223 11.95 -2.81 -6.18
N VAL A 224 11.46 -3.12 -4.98
CA VAL A 224 10.03 -3.15 -4.67
C VAL A 224 9.68 -1.91 -3.86
N SER A 225 8.65 -1.20 -4.30
CA SER A 225 8.21 0.03 -3.64
C SER A 225 6.70 0.18 -3.60
N TYR A 226 6.22 1.01 -2.68
CA TYR A 226 4.81 1.36 -2.59
C TYR A 226 4.59 2.80 -3.09
N HIS A 227 4.02 2.96 -4.28
CA HIS A 227 3.86 4.25 -4.91
C HIS A 227 2.41 4.43 -5.39
N ASP A 228 1.83 5.61 -5.14
CA ASP A 228 0.48 6.00 -5.56
C ASP A 228 -0.65 5.01 -5.22
N GLY A 229 -0.48 4.26 -4.13
CA GLY A 229 -1.47 3.29 -3.66
C GLY A 229 -1.21 1.85 -4.11
N CYS A 230 -0.19 1.63 -4.94
CA CYS A 230 0.09 0.36 -5.59
C CYS A 230 1.51 -0.15 -5.32
N LEU A 231 1.66 -1.47 -5.42
CA LEU A 231 2.97 -2.13 -5.43
C LEU A 231 3.65 -1.86 -6.78
N CYS A 232 4.87 -1.36 -6.75
CA CYS A 232 5.70 -1.12 -7.93
C CYS A 232 6.95 -1.98 -7.83
N VAL A 233 7.13 -2.88 -8.81
CA VAL A 233 8.30 -3.75 -8.92
C VAL A 233 9.15 -3.28 -10.09
N GLN A 234 10.37 -2.86 -9.81
CA GLN A 234 11.34 -2.44 -10.81
C GLN A 234 12.41 -3.53 -10.96
N ARG A 235 12.45 -4.16 -12.14
CA ARG A 235 13.41 -5.23 -12.47
C ARG A 235 14.62 -4.68 -13.22
N GLY A 236 15.71 -5.43 -13.22
CA GLY A 236 16.90 -5.08 -13.99
C GLY A 236 17.67 -3.88 -13.42
N VAL A 237 17.68 -3.70 -12.10
CA VAL A 237 18.38 -2.60 -11.45
C VAL A 237 19.81 -3.01 -11.12
N LEU A 238 20.80 -2.28 -11.61
CA LEU A 238 22.21 -2.43 -11.26
C LEU A 238 22.61 -1.38 -10.22
N LEU A 239 23.44 -1.77 -9.26
CA LEU A 239 24.15 -0.85 -8.40
C LEU A 239 25.36 -0.31 -9.17
N LYS A 240 25.54 1.01 -9.20
CA LYS A 240 26.81 1.60 -9.63
C LYS A 240 27.81 1.36 -8.51
N ASP A 241 28.75 0.44 -8.71
CA ASP A 241 29.90 0.37 -7.82
C ASP A 241 30.65 1.71 -7.90
N ASP A 242 31.04 2.27 -6.75
CA ASP A 242 31.79 3.52 -6.64
C ASP A 242 33.19 3.47 -7.32
N GLU A 243 33.61 2.32 -7.87
CA GLU A 243 34.93 2.12 -8.47
C GLU A 243 35.07 2.59 -9.94
N VAL A 244 34.05 3.22 -10.54
CA VAL A 244 34.20 3.86 -11.87
C VAL A 244 33.87 5.35 -11.81
N GLN A 245 34.47 6.05 -10.84
CA GLN A 245 34.71 7.50 -10.95
C GLN A 245 36.16 7.75 -11.37
N ASP A 246 36.51 7.33 -12.59
CA ASP A 246 37.68 7.88 -13.31
C ASP A 246 37.67 7.42 -14.77
N LYS A 247 36.69 7.88 -15.56
CA LYS A 247 36.87 8.17 -17.00
C LYS A 247 35.90 9.27 -17.43
N ASP A 248 36.46 10.46 -17.57
CA ASP A 248 35.89 11.64 -18.17
C ASP A 248 35.29 11.42 -19.57
N ASN A 249 34.11 12.04 -19.74
CA ASN A 249 33.59 12.80 -20.90
C ASN A 249 33.71 12.23 -22.33
N ALA A 250 32.56 11.98 -22.96
CA ALA A 250 32.22 12.51 -24.29
C ALA A 250 30.70 12.39 -24.56
N ASP A 251 30.18 13.43 -25.19
CA ASP A 251 28.78 13.69 -25.55
C ASP A 251 28.13 12.61 -26.44
N GLU A 252 26.80 12.45 -26.34
CA GLU A 252 25.85 12.79 -27.43
C GLU A 252 24.40 12.35 -27.13
N GLN A 253 23.50 13.08 -27.77
CA GLN A 253 22.06 13.20 -27.54
C GLN A 253 21.24 11.97 -27.93
N GLY A 254 20.11 11.77 -27.27
CA GLY A 254 19.12 10.74 -27.64
C GLY A 254 17.81 10.86 -26.86
N ASN A 255 17.05 11.90 -27.17
CA ASN A 255 15.67 12.13 -26.71
C ASN A 255 14.72 11.02 -27.20
N ILE A 256 14.01 10.30 -26.31
CA ILE A 256 12.83 9.49 -26.66
C ILE A 256 11.85 9.44 -25.44
N PRO A 257 10.52 9.53 -25.65
CA PRO A 257 9.59 10.11 -24.69
C PRO A 257 9.10 9.12 -23.63
N ALA A 258 8.77 9.67 -22.45
CA ALA A 258 8.19 8.94 -21.33
C ALA A 258 6.70 8.65 -21.59
N ASN A 259 6.34 7.37 -21.74
CA ASN A 259 4.96 6.93 -21.59
C ASN A 259 4.70 6.66 -20.10
N VAL A 260 3.87 7.49 -19.49
CA VAL A 260 3.35 7.33 -18.12
C VAL A 260 2.08 6.52 -18.23
N ILE A 261 2.09 5.28 -17.73
CA ILE A 261 0.87 4.49 -17.53
C ILE A 261 0.61 4.45 -16.02
N THR A 262 -0.43 5.16 -15.59
CA THR A 262 -0.99 5.11 -14.23
C THR A 262 -2.06 4.02 -14.17
N PRO A 263 -2.02 3.08 -13.20
CA PRO A 263 -3.14 2.20 -12.95
C PRO A 263 -4.22 2.87 -12.07
N PRO A 264 -5.51 2.50 -12.22
CA PRO A 264 -6.61 3.04 -11.44
C PRO A 264 -6.69 2.43 -10.03
N LYS A 265 -7.43 3.14 -9.17
CA LYS A 265 -7.59 2.91 -7.72
C LYS A 265 -8.59 1.79 -7.41
N ASN A 266 -8.13 0.85 -6.58
CA ASN A 266 -8.88 -0.04 -5.67
C ASN A 266 -9.89 -1.03 -6.27
N ALA A 267 -9.58 -2.32 -6.15
CA ALA A 267 -10.52 -3.31 -5.63
C ALA A 267 -9.75 -4.39 -4.86
N VAL A 268 -10.34 -4.80 -3.74
CA VAL A 268 -9.81 -5.72 -2.74
C VAL A 268 -10.46 -7.08 -3.02
N ASP A 269 -9.66 -8.15 -3.03
CA ASP A 269 -9.93 -9.51 -2.51
C ASP A 269 -9.25 -10.60 -3.36
N ASP A 270 -8.67 -11.56 -2.62
CA ASP A 270 -8.22 -12.89 -3.03
C ASP A 270 -7.02 -13.03 -3.97
N ILE A 271 -5.83 -12.90 -3.37
CA ILE A 271 -4.59 -13.54 -3.87
C ILE A 271 -4.80 -15.06 -3.80
N ASN A 272 -5.13 -15.66 -4.94
CA ASN A 272 -5.40 -17.08 -5.13
C ASN A 272 -4.08 -17.89 -5.07
N LEU A 273 -3.60 -18.16 -3.85
CA LEU A 273 -2.53 -19.11 -3.51
C LEU A 273 -2.62 -20.50 -4.22
N PRO A 274 -3.82 -21.04 -4.52
CA PRO A 274 -3.97 -22.27 -5.29
C PRO A 274 -3.51 -22.18 -6.75
N LEU A 275 -3.55 -21.00 -7.39
CA LEU A 275 -3.22 -20.86 -8.82
C LEU A 275 -1.71 -21.03 -9.06
N LEU A 276 -0.88 -20.48 -8.16
CA LEU A 276 0.57 -20.68 -8.15
C LEU A 276 0.95 -22.13 -7.87
N LYS A 277 0.17 -22.84 -7.04
CA LYS A 277 0.43 -24.25 -6.71
C LYS A 277 -0.05 -25.21 -7.82
N ALA A 278 -1.16 -24.91 -8.49
CA ALA A 278 -1.69 -25.73 -9.59
C ALA A 278 -0.80 -25.71 -10.85
N MET A 279 -0.16 -24.57 -11.15
CA MET A 279 0.82 -24.50 -12.26
C MET A 279 2.12 -25.28 -11.98
N SER A 280 2.43 -25.55 -10.71
CA SER A 280 3.60 -26.37 -10.31
C SER A 280 3.32 -27.88 -10.37
N SER A 281 2.07 -28.31 -10.24
CA SER A 281 1.72 -29.74 -10.21
C SER A 281 1.49 -30.37 -11.58
N GLU A 282 1.06 -29.62 -12.60
CA GLU A 282 0.78 -30.21 -13.92
C GLU A 282 2.04 -30.52 -14.75
N ARG A 283 3.21 -29.97 -14.39
CA ARG A 283 4.48 -30.30 -15.07
C ARG A 283 4.99 -31.73 -14.80
N THR A 284 4.45 -32.45 -13.80
CA THR A 284 5.00 -33.77 -13.42
C THR A 284 4.23 -34.94 -14.05
N LEU A 285 2.97 -34.76 -14.44
CA LEU A 285 2.16 -35.86 -14.99
C LEU A 285 2.33 -36.02 -16.51
N ALA A 286 2.51 -34.92 -17.25
CA ALA A 286 2.73 -34.98 -18.70
C ALA A 286 4.09 -35.58 -19.11
N VAL A 287 5.08 -35.58 -18.20
CA VAL A 287 6.42 -36.13 -18.48
C VAL A 287 6.51 -37.64 -18.21
N GLN A 288 5.65 -38.21 -17.36
CA GLN A 288 5.64 -39.67 -17.12
C GLN A 288 4.85 -40.49 -18.16
N ALA A 289 3.98 -39.86 -18.96
CA ALA A 289 3.23 -40.55 -20.02
C ALA A 289 3.98 -40.64 -21.36
N ALA A 290 5.15 -40.00 -21.50
CA ALA A 290 5.94 -40.00 -22.74
C ALA A 290 7.15 -40.98 -22.71
N LEU A 291 7.29 -41.78 -21.65
CA LEU A 291 8.40 -42.71 -21.42
C LEU A 291 7.98 -44.16 -21.11
N ALA A 292 6.75 -44.55 -21.49
CA ALA A 292 6.28 -45.94 -21.46
C ALA A 292 5.79 -46.38 -22.84
#